data_AF-A0A7J7KI99-F1
#
_entry.id   AF-A0A7J7KI99-F1
#
_cell.length_a   1.000
_cell.length_b   1.000
_cell.length_c   1.000
_cell.angle_alpha   90.00
_cell.angle_beta   90.00
_cell.angle_gamma   90.00
#
_symmetry.space_group_name_H-M   'P 1'
#
loop_
_entity.id
_entity.type
_entity.pdbx_description
1 polymer ?
#
loop_
_entity_poly.entity_id
_entity_poly.type
_entity_poly.pdbx_seq_one_letter_code
_entity_poly.pdbx_strand_id
1 'polypeptide(L)'
;MVEAERTSYYVNLLAALILDLLVSLVVKVTVRRPRPSYHHSKDFLVSVKIDKKFSFPSGHTTRAIMCGCLLLYSLELSFSSQILVLTWSISTAVSRVMLGRHYVTDVIAGSIFGFLQFYAMVHYLHIDDKTCQSIAKHCQSLLSRS
;
A
#
# COMPACT_ATOMS: atom_id res chain seq x y z
N MET A 1 8.62 -8.83 19.66
CA MET A 1 9.17 -7.74 18.85
C MET A 1 9.72 -6.66 19.75
N VAL A 2 11.04 -6.53 19.76
CA VAL A 2 11.78 -5.51 20.53
C VAL A 2 11.45 -4.12 19.96
N GLU A 3 11.52 -3.07 20.79
CA GLU A 3 11.14 -1.70 20.38
C GLU A 3 11.95 -1.17 19.19
N ALA A 4 13.20 -1.60 19.08
CA ALA A 4 14.07 -1.37 17.93
C ALA A 4 13.48 -1.93 16.62
N GLU A 5 13.11 -3.21 16.60
CA GLU A 5 12.55 -3.90 15.44
C GLU A 5 11.21 -3.27 15.02
N ARG A 6 10.42 -2.85 16.01
CA ARG A 6 9.13 -2.16 15.78
C ARG A 6 9.32 -0.83 15.06
N THR A 7 10.36 -0.08 15.44
CA THR A 7 10.69 1.19 14.81
C THR A 7 11.08 0.98 13.35
N SER A 8 11.95 0.00 13.09
CA SER A 8 12.35 -0.37 11.72
C SER A 8 11.17 -0.80 10.87
N TYR A 9 10.25 -1.60 11.42
CA TYR A 9 9.03 -1.99 10.74
C TYR A 9 8.19 -0.79 10.33
N TYR A 10 7.91 0.15 11.24
CA TYR A 10 7.09 1.32 10.92
C TYR A 10 7.73 2.26 9.90
N VAL A 11 9.05 2.45 9.98
CA VAL A 11 9.79 3.29 9.02
C VAL A 11 9.75 2.66 7.63
N ASN A 12 10.01 1.35 7.51
CA ASN A 12 9.93 0.64 6.23
C ASN A 12 8.49 0.59 5.69
N LEU A 13 7.48 0.41 6.54
CA LEU A 13 6.07 0.46 6.15
C LEU A 13 5.70 1.84 5.59
N LEU A 14 6.15 2.92 6.25
CA LEU A 14 5.91 4.29 5.77
C LEU A 14 6.60 4.52 4.41
N ALA A 15 7.85 4.09 4.27
CA ALA A 15 8.59 4.18 3.01
C ALA A 15 7.88 3.41 1.88
N ALA A 16 7.38 2.20 2.17
CA ALA A 16 6.60 1.40 1.23
C ALA A 16 5.31 2.11 0.79
N LEU A 17 4.57 2.74 1.72
CA LEU A 17 3.37 3.51 1.41
C LEU A 17 3.67 4.74 0.54
N ILE A 18 4.78 5.44 0.79
CA ILE A 18 5.21 6.56 -0.04
C ILE A 18 5.58 6.06 -1.45
N LEU A 19 6.33 4.97 -1.55
CA LEU A 19 6.67 4.35 -2.83
C LEU A 19 5.41 3.96 -3.61
N ASP A 20 4.42 3.35 -2.94
CA ASP A 20 3.17 2.98 -3.60
C ASP A 20 2.44 4.19 -4.17
N LEU A 21 2.35 5.29 -3.41
CA LEU A 21 1.71 6.51 -3.88
C LEU A 21 2.40 7.07 -5.12
N LEU A 22 3.74 7.09 -5.13
CA LEU A 22 4.54 7.56 -6.26
C LEU A 22 4.36 6.67 -7.49
N VAL A 23 4.50 5.35 -7.34
CA VAL A 23 4.33 4.39 -8.43
C VAL A 23 2.91 4.44 -8.97
N SER A 24 1.90 4.42 -8.09
CA SER A 24 0.49 4.52 -8.47
C SER A 24 0.20 5.81 -9.24
N LEU A 25 0.79 6.93 -8.85
CA LEU A 25 0.65 8.21 -9.56
C LEU A 25 1.29 8.15 -10.95
N VAL A 26 2.52 7.67 -11.05
CA VAL A 26 3.26 7.55 -12.32
C VAL A 26 2.52 6.63 -13.29
N VAL A 27 2.06 5.46 -12.83
CA VAL A 27 1.34 4.51 -13.69
C VAL A 27 0.00 5.11 -14.14
N LYS A 28 -0.75 5.78 -13.26
CA LYS A 28 -1.99 6.46 -13.65
C LYS A 28 -1.78 7.53 -14.71
N VAL A 29 -0.73 8.34 -14.56
CA VAL A 29 -0.38 9.41 -15.51
C VAL A 29 0.12 8.85 -16.85
N THR A 30 0.74 7.67 -16.85
CA THR A 30 1.26 7.00 -18.05
C THR A 30 0.16 6.27 -18.82
N VAL A 31 -0.61 5.42 -18.14
CA VAL A 31 -1.61 4.55 -18.81
C VAL A 31 -2.88 5.32 -19.17
N ARG A 32 -3.24 6.34 -18.37
CA ARG A 32 -4.40 7.23 -18.59
C ARG A 32 -5.72 6.49 -18.92
N ARG A 33 -5.90 5.28 -18.41
CA ARG A 33 -7.07 4.45 -18.73
C ARG A 33 -8.34 5.08 -18.14
N PRO A 34 -9.38 5.39 -18.96
CA PRO A 34 -10.63 5.95 -18.46
C PRO A 34 -11.41 4.92 -17.62
N ARG A 35 -12.16 5.40 -16.61
CA ARG A 35 -13.04 4.57 -15.77
C ARG A 35 -14.22 4.00 -16.56
N PRO A 36 -14.71 2.78 -16.20
CA PRO A 36 -15.88 2.21 -16.86
C PRO A 36 -17.08 3.14 -16.77
N SER A 37 -17.84 3.24 -17.86
CA SER A 37 -18.97 4.18 -18.04
C SER A 37 -20.12 4.01 -17.04
N TYR A 38 -20.17 2.88 -16.31
CA TYR A 38 -21.16 2.58 -15.27
C TYR A 38 -20.83 3.15 -13.88
N HIS A 39 -19.87 4.09 -13.79
CA HIS A 39 -19.41 4.69 -12.54
C HIS A 39 -20.48 5.60 -11.90
N HIS A 40 -21.53 5.00 -11.33
CA HIS A 40 -22.52 5.65 -10.49
C HIS A 40 -21.97 5.83 -9.08
N SER A 41 -21.06 6.78 -8.87
CA SER A 41 -20.80 7.23 -7.50
C SER A 41 -20.63 8.74 -7.43
N LYS A 42 -21.65 9.38 -6.84
CA LYS A 42 -21.51 10.60 -6.04
C LYS A 42 -20.36 10.36 -5.07
N ASP A 43 -19.19 10.92 -5.36
CA ASP A 43 -17.96 10.60 -4.62
C ASP A 43 -18.03 11.07 -3.16
N PHE A 44 -17.54 10.20 -2.29
CA PHE A 44 -17.08 10.54 -0.95
C PHE A 44 -16.06 11.69 -1.05
N LEU A 45 -16.18 12.69 -0.19
CA LEU A 45 -15.52 14.01 -0.24
C LEU A 45 -13.97 14.00 -0.16
N VAL A 46 -13.32 12.83 -0.16
CA VAL A 46 -11.89 12.64 0.13
C VAL A 46 -11.20 11.77 -0.95
N SER A 47 -11.48 12.02 -2.23
CA SER A 47 -10.73 11.39 -3.33
C SER A 47 -10.09 12.44 -4.22
N VAL A 48 -8.76 12.31 -4.39
CA VAL A 48 -7.93 13.22 -5.20
C VAL A 48 -8.46 13.25 -6.64
N LYS A 49 -8.46 14.42 -7.28
CA LYS A 49 -8.99 14.63 -8.65
C LYS A 49 -8.45 13.63 -9.70
N ILE A 50 -7.23 13.10 -9.50
CA ILE A 50 -6.58 12.12 -10.38
C ILE A 50 -7.21 10.74 -10.23
N ASP A 51 -7.60 10.35 -9.02
CA ASP A 51 -8.32 9.09 -8.78
C ASP A 51 -9.66 9.07 -9.52
N LYS A 52 -10.31 10.23 -9.69
CA LYS A 52 -11.60 10.32 -10.37
C LYS A 52 -11.54 10.04 -11.88
N LYS A 53 -10.38 10.23 -12.52
CA LYS A 53 -10.23 10.12 -13.99
C LYS A 53 -9.62 8.79 -14.45
N PHE A 54 -8.78 8.15 -13.62
CA PHE A 54 -8.03 6.96 -14.03
C PHE A 54 -8.35 5.73 -13.16
N SER A 55 -8.58 4.60 -13.82
CA SER A 55 -8.97 3.31 -13.22
C SER A 55 -7.79 2.39 -12.98
N PHE A 56 -6.71 2.57 -13.74
CA PHE A 56 -5.57 1.67 -13.76
C PHE A 56 -4.35 2.29 -13.06
N PRO A 57 -3.69 1.59 -12.11
CA PRO A 57 -4.11 0.37 -11.43
C PRO A 57 -5.04 0.67 -10.24
N SER A 58 -5.63 -0.37 -9.64
CA SER A 58 -6.38 -0.22 -8.39
C SER A 58 -5.43 0.04 -7.20
N GLY A 59 -5.22 1.31 -6.84
CA GLY A 59 -4.37 1.66 -5.70
C GLY A 59 -4.86 1.13 -4.34
N HIS A 60 -6.12 0.72 -4.21
CA HIS A 60 -6.58 0.02 -3.01
C HIS A 60 -6.09 -1.43 -2.98
N THR A 61 -6.12 -2.09 -4.14
CA THR A 61 -5.60 -3.45 -4.29
C THR A 61 -4.09 -3.47 -4.10
N THR A 62 -3.36 -2.57 -4.76
CA THR A 62 -1.90 -2.48 -4.67
C THR A 62 -1.43 -2.30 -3.23
N ARG A 63 -2.01 -1.34 -2.50
CA ARG A 63 -1.69 -1.12 -1.07
C ARG A 63 -2.07 -2.30 -0.18
N ALA A 64 -3.26 -2.88 -0.36
CA ALA A 64 -3.70 -3.99 0.48
C ALA A 64 -2.79 -5.21 0.31
N ILE A 65 -2.41 -5.56 -0.92
CA ILE A 65 -1.48 -6.64 -1.20
C ILE A 65 -0.08 -6.33 -0.65
N MET A 66 0.46 -5.13 -0.91
CA MET A 66 1.78 -4.74 -0.41
C MET A 66 1.86 -4.79 1.11
N CYS A 67 0.90 -4.16 1.81
CA CYS A 67 0.85 -4.17 3.27
C CYS A 67 0.62 -5.58 3.83
N GLY A 68 -0.24 -6.38 3.19
CA GLY A 68 -0.50 -7.76 3.59
C GLY A 68 0.77 -8.61 3.50
N CYS A 69 1.50 -8.55 2.39
CA CYS A 69 2.77 -9.25 2.23
C CYS A 69 3.83 -8.77 3.24
N LEU A 70 3.93 -7.46 3.47
CA LEU A 70 4.90 -6.90 4.42
C LEU A 70 4.60 -7.29 5.88
N LEU A 71 3.32 -7.35 6.25
CA LEU A 71 2.87 -7.88 7.55
C LEU A 71 3.22 -9.36 7.72
N LEU A 72 2.92 -10.18 6.72
CA LEU A 72 3.20 -11.63 6.75
C LEU A 72 4.70 -11.93 6.77
N TYR A 73 5.52 -11.09 6.13
CA TYR A 73 6.97 -11.26 6.08
C TYR A 73 7.68 -10.76 7.33
N SER A 74 7.29 -9.59 7.85
CA SER A 74 8.05 -8.90 8.90
C SER A 74 7.57 -9.23 10.31
N LEU A 75 6.34 -9.73 10.47
CA LEU A 75 5.77 -10.08 11.76
C LEU A 75 5.61 -11.59 11.87
N GLU A 76 6.06 -12.16 12.99
CA GLU A 76 5.75 -13.53 13.39
C GLU A 76 4.28 -13.62 13.82
N LEU A 77 3.39 -13.73 12.82
CA LEU A 77 1.96 -13.80 13.02
C LEU A 77 1.53 -15.25 13.31
N SER A 78 0.63 -15.41 14.28
CA SER A 78 -0.06 -16.68 14.50
C SER A 78 -0.87 -17.09 13.25
N PHE A 79 -1.09 -18.38 13.06
CA PHE A 79 -1.82 -18.91 11.90
C PHE A 79 -3.18 -18.21 11.67
N SER A 80 -3.95 -17.97 12.72
CA SER A 80 -5.22 -17.24 12.66
C SER A 80 -5.05 -15.81 12.15
N SER A 81 -3.98 -15.13 12.58
CA SER A 81 -3.67 -13.76 12.15
C SER A 81 -3.22 -13.71 10.68
N GLN A 82 -2.46 -14.71 10.23
CA GLN A 82 -2.06 -14.83 8.82
C GLN A 82 -3.29 -14.98 7.91
N ILE A 83 -4.24 -15.86 8.29
CA ILE A 83 -5.50 -16.03 7.57
C ILE A 83 -6.28 -14.72 7.53
N LEU A 84 -6.34 -13.98 8.64
CA LEU A 84 -7.05 -12.70 8.71
C LEU A 84 -6.44 -11.69 7.73
N VAL A 85 -5.11 -11.55 7.70
CA VAL A 85 -4.41 -10.65 6.78
C VAL A 85 -4.63 -11.03 5.32
N LEU A 86 -4.56 -12.32 4.98
CA LEU A 86 -4.83 -12.82 3.64
C LEU A 86 -6.28 -12.56 3.23
N THR A 87 -7.23 -12.89 4.10
CA THR A 87 -8.66 -12.70 3.86
C THR A 87 -8.99 -11.23 3.68
N TRP A 88 -8.43 -10.35 4.51
CA TRP A 88 -8.58 -8.90 4.39
C TRP A 88 -8.02 -8.38 3.07
N SER A 89 -6.83 -8.83 2.66
CA SER A 89 -6.18 -8.39 1.43
C SER A 89 -6.98 -8.81 0.18
N ILE A 90 -7.43 -10.06 0.14
CA ILE A 90 -8.27 -10.60 -0.94
C ILE A 90 -9.65 -9.94 -0.95
N SER A 91 -10.30 -9.82 0.20
CA SER A 91 -11.60 -9.16 0.33
C SER A 91 -11.54 -7.71 -0.16
N THR A 92 -10.47 -6.99 0.18
CA THR A 92 -10.24 -5.63 -0.32
C THR A 92 -10.12 -5.62 -1.84
N ALA A 93 -9.38 -6.55 -2.44
CA ALA A 93 -9.25 -6.65 -3.89
C ALA A 93 -10.59 -6.96 -4.58
N VAL A 94 -11.34 -7.94 -4.06
CA VAL A 94 -12.65 -8.37 -4.58
C VAL A 94 -13.68 -7.25 -4.46
N SER A 95 -13.68 -6.49 -3.37
CA SER A 95 -14.60 -5.36 -3.17
C SER A 95 -14.52 -4.34 -4.31
N ARG A 96 -13.35 -4.15 -4.92
CA ARG A 96 -13.13 -3.20 -6.02
C ARG A 96 -13.76 -3.66 -7.33
N VAL A 97 -13.82 -4.97 -7.56
CA VAL A 97 -14.53 -5.58 -8.70
C VAL A 97 -16.04 -5.54 -8.44
N MET A 98 -16.47 -5.97 -7.26
CA MET A 98 -17.89 -6.06 -6.88
C MET A 98 -18.60 -4.71 -6.90
N LEU A 99 -17.91 -3.64 -6.49
CA LEU A 99 -18.44 -2.28 -6.57
C LEU A 99 -18.50 -1.73 -8.01
N GLY A 100 -18.09 -2.50 -9.03
CA GLY A 100 -18.08 -2.08 -10.43
C GLY A 100 -17.13 -0.90 -10.71
N ARG A 101 -16.21 -0.59 -9.79
CA ARG A 101 -15.35 0.60 -9.86
C ARG A 101 -14.10 0.39 -10.70
N HIS A 102 -13.67 -0.86 -10.84
CA HIS A 102 -12.46 -1.26 -11.54
C HIS A 102 -12.73 -2.52 -12.36
N TYR A 103 -12.07 -2.63 -13.51
CA TYR A 103 -12.09 -3.88 -14.26
C TYR A 103 -11.30 -4.96 -13.50
N VAL A 104 -11.63 -6.24 -13.73
CA VAL A 104 -10.88 -7.37 -13.17
C VAL A 104 -9.38 -7.26 -13.51
N THR A 105 -9.06 -6.78 -14.70
CA THR A 105 -7.68 -6.52 -15.14
C THR A 105 -6.96 -5.45 -14.32
N ASP A 106 -7.66 -4.41 -13.83
CA ASP A 106 -7.06 -3.38 -12.98
C ASP A 106 -6.72 -3.93 -11.58
N VAL A 107 -7.48 -4.92 -11.11
CA VAL A 107 -7.27 -5.61 -9.83
C VAL A 107 -6.11 -6.60 -9.95
N ILE A 108 -6.06 -7.40 -11.02
CA ILE A 108 -4.93 -8.31 -11.28
C ILE A 108 -3.63 -7.53 -11.40
N ALA A 109 -3.61 -6.46 -12.22
CA ALA A 109 -2.43 -5.61 -12.34
C ALA A 109 -2.09 -4.95 -11.00
N GLY A 110 -3.09 -4.47 -10.25
CA GLY A 110 -2.90 -3.91 -8.92
C GLY A 110 -2.22 -4.88 -7.96
N SER A 111 -2.62 -6.16 -7.96
CA SER A 111 -1.99 -7.21 -7.15
C SER A 111 -0.54 -7.48 -7.55
N ILE A 112 -0.25 -7.53 -8.85
CA ILE A 112 1.12 -7.72 -9.36
C ILE A 112 2.00 -6.55 -8.93
N PHE A 113 1.54 -5.30 -9.10
CA PHE A 113 2.27 -4.12 -8.63
C PHE A 113 2.49 -4.13 -7.12
N GLY A 114 1.49 -4.54 -6.33
CA GLY A 114 1.63 -4.59 -4.87
C GLY A 114 2.67 -5.62 -4.43
N PHE A 115 2.71 -6.77 -5.08
CA PHE A 115 3.73 -7.79 -4.84
C PHE A 115 5.13 -7.33 -5.27
N LEU A 116 5.26 -6.67 -6.43
CA LEU A 116 6.52 -6.11 -6.91
C LEU A 116 7.07 -5.04 -5.96
N GLN A 117 6.21 -4.15 -5.46
CA GLN A 117 6.60 -3.14 -4.48
C GLN A 117 7.06 -3.77 -3.16
N PHE A 118 6.35 -4.79 -2.68
CA PHE A 118 6.77 -5.56 -1.52
C PHE A 118 8.15 -6.19 -1.74
N TYR A 119 8.35 -6.87 -2.86
CA TYR A 119 9.63 -7.50 -3.21
C TYR A 119 10.75 -6.46 -3.27
N ALA A 120 10.50 -5.32 -3.91
CA ALA A 120 11.48 -4.24 -3.99
C ALA A 120 11.82 -3.64 -2.62
N MET A 121 10.82 -3.49 -1.74
CA MET A 121 11.02 -3.01 -0.37
C MET A 121 11.85 -3.96 0.47
N VAL A 122 11.64 -5.27 0.36
CA VAL A 122 12.40 -6.26 1.14
C VAL A 122 13.83 -6.42 0.61
N HIS A 123 14.04 -6.44 -0.71
CA HIS A 123 15.33 -6.80 -1.28
C HIS A 123 16.24 -5.62 -1.67
N TYR A 124 15.68 -4.47 -2.04
CA TYR A 124 16.46 -3.35 -2.57
C TYR A 124 16.34 -2.07 -1.75
N LEU A 125 15.19 -1.82 -1.14
CA LEU A 125 14.88 -0.55 -0.47
C LEU A 125 14.71 -0.70 1.04
N HIS A 126 15.14 -1.82 1.60
CA HIS A 126 15.07 -2.06 3.03
C HIS A 126 16.00 -1.08 3.75
N ILE A 127 15.43 -0.32 4.69
CA ILE A 127 16.17 0.66 5.47
C ILE A 127 16.73 -0.03 6.71
N ASP A 128 18.06 0.02 6.86
CA ASP A 128 18.77 -0.54 8.00
C ASP A 128 18.22 -0.05 9.35
N ASP A 129 18.26 -0.93 10.35
CA ASP A 129 17.76 -0.66 11.70
C ASP A 129 18.41 0.55 12.35
N LYS A 130 19.72 0.74 12.13
CA LYS A 130 20.47 1.88 12.67
C LYS A 130 19.94 3.20 12.13
N THR A 131 19.63 3.24 10.84
CA THR A 131 19.09 4.41 10.15
C THR A 131 17.65 4.68 10.61
N CYS A 132 16.83 3.64 10.73
CA CYS A 132 15.46 3.74 11.25
C CYS A 132 15.42 4.35 12.66
N GLN A 133 16.30 3.90 13.56
CA GLN A 133 16.42 4.45 14.91
C GLN A 133 16.91 5.90 14.92
N SER A 134 17.86 6.24 14.04
CA SER A 134 18.35 7.61 13.90
C SER A 134 17.22 8.57 13.48
N ILE A 135 16.40 8.16 12.50
CA ILE A 135 15.24 8.94 12.05
C ILE A 135 14.24 9.11 13.18
N ALA A 136 13.90 8.04 13.91
CA ALA A 136 12.95 8.11 15.01
C ALA A 136 13.41 9.05 16.14
N LYS A 137 14.69 8.96 16.53
CA LYS A 137 15.29 9.87 17.53
C LYS A 137 15.27 11.32 17.06
N HIS A 138 15.56 11.57 15.79
CA HIS A 138 15.51 12.91 15.22
C HIS A 138 14.10 13.50 15.24
N CYS A 139 13.09 12.72 14.84
CA CYS A 139 11.68 13.13 14.92
C CYS A 139 11.23 13.42 16.35
N GLN A 140 11.62 12.57 17.32
CA GLN A 140 11.30 12.80 18.74
C GLN A 140 11.94 14.10 19.27
N SER A 141 13.18 14.39 18.86
CA SER A 141 13.85 15.65 19.23
C SER A 141 13.19 16.89 18.65
N LEU A 142 12.50 16.78 17.51
CA LEU A 142 11.78 17.91 16.91
C LEU A 142 10.45 18.14 17.63
N LEU A 143 9.74 17.06 17.98
CA LEU A 143 8.47 17.11 18.70
C LEU A 143 8.62 17.59 20.15
N SER A 144 9.77 17.34 20.80
CA SER A 144 10.04 17.85 22.15
C SER A 144 10.47 19.32 22.19
N ARG A 145 10.70 19.94 21.02
CA ARG A 145 11.08 21.34 20.88
C ARG A 145 9.91 22.26 20.49
N SER A 146 8.76 21.70 20.13
CA SER A 146 7.51 22.40 19.80
C SER A 146 6.54 22.39 20.98
#